data_AF-A0A7J0DXD6-F1
#
_entry.id   AF-A0A7J0DXD6-F1
#
_cell.length_a   1.000
_cell.length_b   1.000
_cell.length_c   1.000
_cell.angle_alpha   90.00
_cell.angle_beta   90.00
_cell.angle_gamma   90.00
#
_symmetry.space_group_name_H-M   'P 1'
#
loop_
_entity.id
_entity.type
_entity.pdbx_description
1 polymer ?
#
loop_
_entity_poly.entity_id
_entity_poly.type
_entity_poly.pdbx_seq_one_letter_code
_entity_poly.pdbx_strand_id
1 'polypeptide(L)'
;MPPSPTNNLEKGVELDCHWIEFDDIRYHIQASMKNPHLLLLSVSLPAPPSETVFFGGLPLGAIEAIKAAYGLLVQILDPPRDGFNLTMKLNLSKLPPDEGSMSFFSKVTISLPWLY
;
A
#
# COMPACT_ATOMS: atom_id res chain seq x y z
N MET A 1 12.38 13.15 -32.06
CA MET A 1 11.02 12.66 -31.76
C MET A 1 10.92 12.53 -30.25
N PRO A 2 10.17 13.39 -29.53
CA PRO A 2 9.96 13.19 -28.10
C PRO A 2 9.05 11.98 -27.87
N PRO A 3 9.21 11.24 -26.76
CA PRO A 3 8.33 10.12 -26.44
C PRO A 3 6.90 10.61 -26.19
N SER A 4 5.93 9.90 -26.74
CA SER A 4 4.50 10.10 -26.54
C SER A 4 4.18 10.05 -25.04
N PRO A 5 3.36 10.98 -24.50
CA PRO A 5 2.85 10.82 -23.14
C PRO A 5 1.99 9.55 -23.09
N THR A 6 2.38 8.61 -22.24
CA THR A 6 1.60 7.41 -21.92
C THR A 6 0.29 7.84 -21.25
N ASN A 7 -0.77 7.89 -22.06
CA ASN A 7 -2.14 8.02 -21.60
C ASN A 7 -2.55 6.69 -20.95
N ASN A 8 -2.73 6.66 -19.63
CA ASN A 8 -3.56 5.68 -18.91
C ASN A 8 -3.93 6.21 -17.52
N LEU A 9 -4.41 7.45 -17.45
CA LEU A 9 -5.15 7.94 -16.29
C LEU A 9 -6.60 8.05 -16.69
N GLU A 10 -7.35 6.96 -16.55
CA GLU A 10 -8.81 6.99 -16.57
C GLU A 10 -9.28 7.94 -15.46
N LYS A 11 -9.51 9.20 -15.83
CA LYS A 11 -10.56 10.10 -15.36
C LYS A 11 -11.23 9.66 -14.05
N GLY A 12 -10.56 9.85 -12.90
CA GLY A 12 -11.15 9.52 -11.60
C GLY A 12 -10.18 9.50 -10.42
N VAL A 13 -8.90 9.25 -10.61
CA VAL A 13 -7.91 9.31 -9.52
C VAL A 13 -7.43 10.76 -9.38
N GLU A 14 -7.72 11.39 -8.24
CA GLU A 14 -7.30 12.77 -7.96
C GLU A 14 -6.07 12.85 -7.06
N LEU A 15 -5.82 11.81 -6.26
CA LEU A 15 -4.59 11.66 -5.50
C LEU A 15 -3.80 10.49 -6.09
N ASP A 16 -2.60 10.77 -6.58
CA ASP A 16 -1.64 9.79 -7.08
C ASP A 16 -0.26 10.14 -6.53
N CYS A 17 0.10 9.55 -5.40
CA CYS A 17 1.31 9.89 -4.66
C CYS A 17 2.29 8.74 -4.68
N HIS A 18 3.55 9.07 -4.97
CA HIS A 18 4.67 8.17 -4.76
C HIS A 18 5.47 8.66 -3.56
N TRP A 19 5.75 7.76 -2.61
CA TRP A 19 6.57 8.05 -1.44
C TRP A 19 7.69 7.02 -1.35
N ILE A 20 8.89 7.47 -1.03
CA ILE A 20 10.04 6.61 -0.80
C ILE A 20 10.45 6.79 0.66
N GLU A 21 10.52 5.68 1.38
CA GLU A 21 10.98 5.64 2.78
C GLU A 21 12.42 5.14 2.85
N PHE A 22 12.99 5.09 4.06
CA PHE A 22 14.28 4.48 4.32
C PHE A 22 14.32 3.04 3.75
N ASP A 23 15.51 2.62 3.30
CA ASP A 23 15.78 1.32 2.66
C ASP A 23 15.13 1.09 1.28
N ASP A 24 14.80 2.16 0.57
CA ASP A 24 14.23 2.10 -0.79
C ASP A 24 12.87 1.39 -0.86
N ILE A 25 12.11 1.41 0.24
CA ILE A 25 10.70 1.01 0.24
C ILE A 25 9.90 2.06 -0.52
N ARG A 26 9.15 1.63 -1.53
CA ARG A 26 8.39 2.53 -2.42
C ARG A 26 6.90 2.30 -2.22
N TYR A 27 6.20 3.36 -1.86
CA TYR A 27 4.75 3.38 -1.74
C TYR A 27 4.15 4.10 -2.94
N HIS A 28 3.08 3.53 -3.48
CA HIS A 28 2.21 4.16 -4.46
C HIS A 28 0.80 4.22 -3.88
N ILE A 29 0.32 5.43 -3.63
CA ILE A 29 -0.95 5.71 -2.96
C ILE A 29 -1.89 6.36 -3.98
N GLN A 30 -3.05 5.75 -4.17
CA GLN A 30 -4.08 6.29 -5.06
C GLN A 30 -5.41 6.47 -4.33
N ALA A 31 -6.07 7.60 -4.54
CA ALA A 31 -7.43 7.85 -4.08
C ALA A 31 -8.25 8.62 -5.11
N SER A 32 -9.57 8.47 -5.04
CA SER A 32 -10.52 9.06 -5.98
C SER A 32 -11.64 9.77 -5.25
N MET A 33 -12.02 10.97 -5.70
CA MET A 33 -13.21 11.66 -5.19
C MET A 33 -14.52 10.93 -5.52
N LYS A 34 -14.52 9.99 -6.48
CA LYS A 34 -15.69 9.13 -6.73
C LYS A 34 -15.93 8.15 -5.58
N ASN A 35 -14.88 7.80 -4.85
CA ASN A 35 -14.97 6.94 -3.68
C ASN A 35 -13.93 7.36 -2.63
N PRO A 36 -14.18 8.45 -1.89
CA PRO A 36 -13.18 9.06 -1.00
C PRO A 36 -12.86 8.18 0.23
N HIS A 37 -13.68 7.16 0.49
CA HIS A 37 -13.46 6.21 1.56
C HIS A 37 -12.53 5.06 1.15
N LEU A 38 -12.14 4.95 -0.12
CA LEU A 38 -11.30 3.88 -0.62
C LEU A 38 -9.95 4.43 -1.07
N LEU A 39 -8.88 3.91 -0.46
CA LEU A 39 -7.51 4.21 -0.80
C LEU A 39 -6.84 2.94 -1.32
N LEU A 40 -6.15 3.01 -2.45
CA LEU A 40 -5.33 1.93 -2.98
C LEU A 40 -3.88 2.18 -2.58
N LEU A 41 -3.27 1.22 -1.89
CA LEU A 41 -1.88 1.27 -1.48
C LEU A 41 -1.13 0.12 -2.17
N SER A 42 -0.11 0.45 -2.94
CA SER A 42 0.83 -0.53 -3.49
C SER A 42 2.22 -0.29 -2.91
N VAL A 43 2.91 -1.36 -2.52
CA VAL A 43 4.22 -1.31 -1.86
C VAL A 43 5.21 -2.18 -2.63
N SER A 44 6.34 -1.58 -3.00
CA SER A 44 7.51 -2.30 -3.49
C SER A 44 8.54 -2.33 -2.38
N LEU A 45 9.05 -3.51 -2.09
CA LEU A 45 10.15 -3.72 -1.16
C LEU A 45 11.47 -3.79 -1.92
N PRO A 46 12.59 -3.41 -1.31
CA PRO A 46 13.91 -3.67 -1.88
C PRO A 46 14.13 -5.18 -2.05
N ALA A 47 15.09 -5.54 -2.89
CA ALA A 47 15.50 -6.93 -3.01
C ALA A 47 15.99 -7.44 -1.64
N PRO A 48 15.47 -8.58 -1.14
CA PRO A 48 15.90 -9.11 0.14
C PRO A 48 17.39 -9.51 0.10
N PRO A 49 18.08 -9.48 1.24
CA PRO A 49 19.37 -10.15 1.38
C PRO A 49 19.26 -11.63 0.97
N SER A 50 20.35 -12.22 0.50
CA SER A 50 20.39 -13.62 0.03
C SER A 50 19.93 -14.66 1.05
N GLU A 51 19.95 -14.30 2.33
CA GLU A 51 19.59 -15.18 3.46
C GLU A 51 18.10 -15.09 3.82
N THR A 52 17.38 -14.08 3.32
CA THR A 52 15.97 -13.83 3.68
C THR A 52 15.04 -14.47 2.66
N VAL A 53 14.16 -15.36 3.13
CA VAL A 53 13.19 -16.04 2.27
C VAL A 53 11.94 -15.19 2.09
N PHE A 54 11.77 -14.64 0.89
CA PHE A 54 10.52 -13.98 0.49
C PHE A 54 9.66 -14.96 -0.32
N PHE A 55 8.37 -15.03 0.01
CA PHE A 55 7.36 -15.78 -0.74
C PHE A 55 6.44 -14.79 -1.43
N GLY A 56 6.36 -14.85 -2.76
CA GLY A 56 5.56 -13.88 -3.53
C GLY A 56 6.03 -12.43 -3.36
N GLY A 57 7.30 -12.22 -3.01
CA GLY A 57 7.86 -10.88 -2.80
C GLY A 57 7.67 -10.31 -1.39
N LEU A 58 7.12 -11.08 -0.44
CA LEU A 58 6.94 -10.66 0.96
C LEU A 58 7.59 -11.65 1.95
N PRO A 59 7.99 -11.19 3.15
CA PRO A 59 8.42 -12.08 4.23
C PRO A 59 7.33 -13.08 4.62
N LEU A 60 7.75 -14.26 5.11
CA LEU A 60 6.82 -15.27 5.61
C LEU A 60 5.94 -14.70 6.74
N GLY A 61 4.63 -14.93 6.67
CA GLY A 61 3.68 -14.47 7.69
C GLY A 61 3.22 -13.02 7.55
N ALA A 62 3.76 -12.25 6.59
CA ALA A 62 3.41 -10.84 6.41
C ALA A 62 1.92 -10.65 6.10
N ILE A 63 1.35 -11.50 5.26
CA ILE A 63 -0.07 -11.45 4.89
C ILE A 63 -0.97 -11.72 6.10
N GLU A 64 -0.62 -12.72 6.91
CA GLU A 64 -1.33 -13.09 8.13
C GLU A 64 -1.26 -11.95 9.16
N ALA A 65 -0.09 -11.34 9.32
CA ALA A 65 0.11 -10.20 10.22
C ALA A 65 -0.74 -8.99 9.80
N ILE A 66 -0.76 -8.66 8.49
CA ILE A 66 -1.59 -7.57 7.96
C ILE A 66 -3.08 -7.85 8.20
N LYS A 67 -3.54 -9.08 7.93
CA LYS A 67 -4.93 -9.48 8.18
C LYS A 67 -5.28 -9.43 9.67
N ALA A 68 -4.36 -9.82 10.56
CA ALA A 68 -4.57 -9.76 12.00
C ALA A 68 -4.65 -8.32 12.52
N ALA A 69 -3.78 -7.42 12.02
CA ALA A 69 -3.73 -6.03 12.46
C ALA A 69 -4.86 -5.17 11.86
N TYR A 70 -5.19 -5.39 10.58
CA TYR A 70 -6.04 -4.47 9.82
C TYR A 70 -7.15 -5.14 9.02
N GLY A 71 -7.43 -6.45 9.19
CA GLY A 71 -8.32 -7.22 8.31
C GLY A 71 -9.74 -6.68 8.14
N LEU A 72 -10.22 -5.85 9.07
CA LEU A 72 -11.49 -5.13 8.90
C LEU A 72 -11.40 -4.02 7.85
N LEU A 73 -10.27 -3.34 7.79
CA LEU A 73 -10.00 -2.15 6.98
C LEU A 73 -9.40 -2.50 5.62
N VAL A 74 -8.60 -3.57 5.53
CA VAL A 74 -7.81 -3.88 4.33
C VAL A 74 -8.38 -5.05 3.54
N GLN A 75 -8.39 -4.90 2.23
CA GLN A 75 -8.55 -5.99 1.27
C GLN A 75 -7.24 -6.12 0.49
N ILE A 76 -6.52 -7.22 0.67
CA ILE A 76 -5.32 -7.52 -0.10
C ILE A 76 -5.72 -7.99 -1.50
N LEU A 77 -5.07 -7.46 -2.54
CA LEU A 77 -5.25 -7.89 -3.92
C LEU A 77 -4.18 -8.92 -4.28
N ASP A 78 -4.62 -10.03 -4.85
CA ASP A 78 -3.77 -11.12 -5.32
C ASP A 78 -4.19 -11.49 -6.76
N PRO A 79 -3.31 -11.35 -7.76
CA PRO A 79 -1.93 -10.89 -7.67
C PRO A 79 -1.81 -9.39 -7.33
N PRO A 80 -0.66 -8.93 -6.77
CA PRO A 80 -0.38 -7.52 -6.63
C PRO A 80 -0.24 -6.84 -8.00
N ARG A 81 -0.30 -5.50 -8.02
CA ARG A 81 -0.08 -4.71 -9.22
C ARG A 81 1.37 -4.92 -9.72
N ASP A 82 1.55 -4.95 -11.04
CA ASP A 82 2.85 -5.10 -11.67
C ASP A 82 3.88 -4.11 -11.11
N GLY A 83 5.06 -4.64 -10.74
CA GLY A 83 6.15 -3.86 -10.16
C GLY A 83 6.03 -3.61 -8.65
N PHE A 84 5.04 -4.20 -7.97
CA PHE A 84 4.86 -4.11 -6.53
C PHE A 84 4.83 -5.50 -5.88
N ASN A 85 5.28 -5.58 -4.64
CA ASN A 85 5.28 -6.80 -3.83
C ASN A 85 3.94 -7.00 -3.11
N LEU A 86 3.20 -5.92 -2.87
CA LEU A 86 1.93 -5.91 -2.17
C LEU A 86 1.01 -4.84 -2.74
N THR A 87 -0.25 -5.17 -2.96
CA THR A 87 -1.30 -4.18 -3.27
C THR A 87 -2.51 -4.44 -2.38
N MET A 88 -3.05 -3.38 -1.78
CA MET A 88 -4.22 -3.48 -0.91
C MET A 88 -5.16 -2.29 -1.10
N LYS A 89 -6.45 -2.53 -0.88
CA LYS A 89 -7.48 -1.50 -0.77
C LYS A 89 -7.79 -1.27 0.70
N LEU A 90 -7.61 -0.04 1.16
CA LEU A 90 -7.99 0.42 2.48
C LEU A 90 -9.40 1.04 2.40
N ASN A 91 -10.31 0.54 3.23
CA ASN A 91 -11.64 1.10 3.39
C ASN A 91 -11.72 1.95 4.66
N LEU A 92 -11.57 3.26 4.48
CA LEU A 92 -11.58 4.25 5.55
C LEU A 92 -12.96 4.42 6.18
N SER A 93 -14.05 3.97 5.55
CA SER A 93 -15.39 4.03 6.19
C SER A 93 -15.55 3.05 7.35
N LYS A 94 -14.64 2.07 7.44
CA LYS A 94 -14.61 1.10 8.53
C LYS A 94 -13.68 1.54 9.67
N LEU A 95 -13.07 2.71 9.59
CA LEU A 95 -12.31 3.28 10.70
C LEU A 95 -13.27 3.56 11.86
N PRO A 96 -12.91 3.15 13.10
CA PRO A 96 -13.72 3.48 14.25
C PRO A 96 -13.81 5.01 14.42
N PRO A 97 -14.96 5.56 14.85
CA PRO A 97 -15.19 7.01 14.91
C PRO A 97 -14.24 7.78 15.83
N ASP A 98 -13.66 7.09 16.82
CA ASP A 98 -12.72 7.63 17.81
C ASP A 98 -11.27 7.67 17.28
N GLU A 99 -10.98 6.94 16.20
CA GLU A 99 -9.70 7.01 15.53
C GLU A 99 -9.76 8.19 14.55
N GLY A 100 -9.44 9.39 15.03
CA GLY A 100 -9.27 10.53 14.13
C GLY A 100 -8.37 10.13 12.96
N SER A 101 -8.72 10.52 11.72
CA SER A 101 -8.02 10.11 10.49
C SER A 101 -6.50 10.25 10.58
N MET A 102 -6.02 11.26 11.30
CA MET A 102 -4.61 11.53 11.59
C MET A 102 -3.93 10.43 12.43
N SER A 103 -4.64 9.83 13.41
CA SER A 103 -4.18 8.72 14.25
C SER A 103 -4.03 7.41 13.46
N PHE A 104 -4.89 7.16 12.46
CA PHE A 104 -4.75 5.99 11.58
C PHE A 104 -3.51 6.08 10.70
N PHE A 105 -3.25 7.23 10.07
CA PHE A 105 -2.02 7.43 9.29
C PHE A 105 -0.78 7.30 10.18
N SER A 106 -0.83 7.87 11.39
CA SER A 106 0.24 7.66 12.37
C SER A 106 0.41 6.18 12.72
N LYS A 107 -0.65 5.40 12.96
CA LYS A 107 -0.54 3.94 13.21
C LYS A 107 -0.02 3.17 12.00
N VAL A 108 -0.44 3.47 10.78
CA VAL A 108 0.05 2.78 9.57
C VAL A 108 1.53 3.07 9.36
N THR A 109 1.96 4.33 9.48
CA THR A 109 3.37 4.72 9.36
C THR A 109 4.22 4.21 10.55
N ILE A 110 3.66 4.14 11.77
CA ILE A 110 4.38 3.71 12.99
C ILE A 110 4.34 2.19 13.21
N SER A 111 3.47 1.44 12.52
CA SER A 111 3.38 -0.03 12.63
C SER A 111 4.09 -0.79 11.51
N LEU A 112 4.86 -0.10 10.67
CA LEU A 112 5.88 -0.67 9.78
C LEU A 112 7.27 -1.00 10.39
N PRO A 113 7.53 -1.05 11.71
CA PRO A 113 8.81 -1.54 12.23
C PRO A 113 8.96 -3.07 12.19
N TRP A 114 8.02 -3.82 11.58
CA TRP A 114 8.15 -5.28 11.37
C TRP A 114 8.94 -5.68 10.12
N LEU A 115 9.54 -4.72 9.40
CA LEU A 115 10.38 -4.99 8.21
C LEU A 115 11.89 -5.04 8.52
N TYR A 116 12.27 -5.08 9.80
CA TYR A 116 13.64 -5.30 10.26
C TYR A 116 13.73 -6.54 11.16
#